data_AF-A0A9Q1BDF1-F1
#
_entry.id   AF-A0A9Q1BDF1-F1
#
_cell.length_a   1.000
_cell.length_b   1.000
_cell.length_c   1.000
_cell.angle_alpha   90.00
_cell.angle_beta   90.00
_cell.angle_gamma   90.00
#
_symmetry.space_group_name_H-M   'P 1'
#
loop_
_entity.id
_entity.type
_entity.pdbx_description
1 polymer ?
#
loop_
_entity_poly.entity_id
_entity_poly.type
_entity_poly.pdbx_seq_one_letter_code
_entity_poly.pdbx_strand_id
1 'polypeptide(L)'
;MKVLLIFFCFTFFVVNTFTNKVQKRNVPCLKNGIQHPSGSNWTVVPCMTCHCYNGVTACTLSDCPRPRCSNTALPEGTCCPVCIDDMPCKFEGKTYAAHQQWQYVDEEPCIKCSCRRGETTCVMQECPRLDHCDNPVVPHGECCPQCPDLRCLFRGLTRNHGDLWKEDDCLSCKCDERMVMCSMPKCKETSCSSPVVLPGQCCPICPKDVFARRLGVSVIQFNVRESRRTVVKFKIQLAFEKDDQNQSITITGNNLWRIRAWFSGQLPRENLNAKRVLETDQLLTAEQSSVSVINGRLDDVGIVTFNVNATQELCDDLLNMCVSFDTVQSPQIASDQAFFLTSLPSRRRLTACRKNWHCMRQLAEN
;
A
#
# COMPACT_ATOMS: atom_id res chain seq x y z
N MET A 1 -91.11 -58.41 30.51
CA MET A 1 -91.28 -59.87 30.53
C MET A 1 -90.84 -60.40 31.89
N LYS A 2 -91.72 -61.16 32.53
CA LYS A 2 -91.52 -61.88 33.80
C LYS A 2 -90.42 -62.95 33.68
N VAL A 3 -89.79 -63.30 34.80
CA VAL A 3 -89.42 -64.65 35.35
C VAL A 3 -88.40 -64.34 36.46
N LEU A 4 -88.65 -64.38 37.78
CA LEU A 4 -89.26 -65.36 38.70
C LEU A 4 -88.45 -66.66 38.85
N LEU A 5 -87.76 -66.86 39.99
CA LEU A 5 -87.57 -68.11 40.76
C LEU A 5 -86.56 -67.80 41.90
N ILE A 6 -86.98 -67.62 43.16
CA ILE A 6 -87.45 -68.59 44.19
C ILE A 6 -86.30 -69.15 45.05
N PHE A 7 -86.36 -68.77 46.34
CA PHE A 7 -86.02 -69.50 47.59
C PHE A 7 -84.60 -70.05 47.82
N PHE A 8 -83.95 -69.70 48.94
CA PHE A 8 -84.15 -70.36 50.23
C PHE A 8 -83.42 -69.63 51.38
N CYS A 9 -84.04 -69.72 52.54
CA CYS A 9 -83.61 -69.29 53.88
C CYS A 9 -82.32 -70.02 54.33
N PHE A 10 -81.49 -69.41 55.19
CA PHE A 10 -80.92 -69.99 56.43
C PHE A 10 -79.80 -69.08 57.04
N THR A 11 -80.12 -68.53 58.23
CA THR A 11 -79.31 -68.33 59.46
C THR A 11 -77.83 -67.90 59.44
N PHE A 12 -77.56 -66.82 60.20
CA PHE A 12 -76.44 -66.59 61.14
C PHE A 12 -75.05 -67.14 60.79
N PHE A 13 -74.05 -66.25 60.59
CA PHE A 13 -72.88 -66.13 61.48
C PHE A 13 -72.00 -64.90 61.12
N VAL A 14 -71.60 -64.24 62.20
CA VAL A 14 -70.61 -63.17 62.42
C VAL A 14 -69.37 -63.21 61.50
N VAL A 15 -68.98 -62.06 60.92
CA VAL A 15 -67.61 -61.51 61.07
C VAL A 15 -67.68 -59.99 61.07
N ASN A 16 -67.68 -59.39 62.26
CA ASN A 16 -67.44 -57.97 62.42
C ASN A 16 -65.92 -57.77 62.35
N THR A 17 -65.38 -57.48 61.17
CA THR A 17 -63.96 -57.12 61.04
C THR A 17 -63.77 -55.71 61.58
N PHE A 18 -63.50 -55.60 62.89
CA PHE A 18 -62.81 -54.45 63.45
C PHE A 18 -61.42 -54.40 62.81
N THR A 19 -61.25 -53.63 61.74
CA THR A 19 -59.92 -53.18 61.34
C THR A 19 -59.38 -52.32 62.46
N ASN A 20 -58.51 -52.90 63.28
CA ASN A 20 -57.74 -52.20 64.28
C ASN A 20 -56.78 -51.27 63.52
N LYS A 21 -57.26 -50.08 63.13
CA LYS A 21 -56.36 -49.01 62.72
C LYS A 21 -55.56 -48.67 63.96
N VAL A 22 -54.33 -49.17 64.03
CA VAL A 22 -53.31 -48.62 64.93
C VAL A 22 -53.23 -47.14 64.55
N GLN A 23 -53.88 -46.29 65.33
CA GLN A 23 -53.80 -44.86 65.19
C GLN A 23 -52.32 -44.52 65.45
N LYS A 24 -51.53 -44.37 64.38
CA LYS A 24 -50.16 -43.85 64.49
C LYS A 24 -50.28 -42.55 65.26
N ARG A 25 -49.84 -42.56 66.52
CA ARG A 25 -50.04 -41.47 67.46
C ARG A 25 -49.15 -40.32 67.01
N ASN A 26 -49.65 -39.46 66.12
CA ASN A 26 -48.89 -38.37 65.50
C ASN A 26 -48.78 -37.18 66.47
N VAL A 27 -48.22 -37.44 67.65
CA VAL A 27 -48.12 -36.47 68.74
C VAL A 27 -46.99 -35.50 68.42
N PRO A 28 -47.25 -34.19 68.32
CA PRO A 28 -46.20 -33.22 68.09
C PRO A 28 -45.30 -33.09 69.31
N CYS A 29 -44.03 -32.81 69.09
CA CYS A 29 -43.06 -32.54 70.14
C CYS A 29 -43.06 -31.06 70.50
N LEU A 30 -42.75 -30.73 71.76
CA LEU A 30 -42.55 -29.35 72.21
C LEU A 30 -41.08 -29.15 72.59
N LYS A 31 -40.40 -28.18 71.96
CA LYS A 31 -39.02 -27.82 72.30
C LYS A 31 -38.89 -26.30 72.33
N ASN A 32 -38.41 -25.75 73.45
CA ASN A 32 -38.24 -24.30 73.67
C ASN A 32 -39.49 -23.47 73.33
N GLY A 33 -40.69 -24.01 73.61
CA GLY A 33 -41.97 -23.34 73.34
C GLY A 33 -42.50 -23.48 71.91
N ILE A 34 -41.77 -24.12 71.00
CA ILE A 34 -42.17 -24.35 69.60
C ILE A 34 -42.68 -25.78 69.44
N GLN A 35 -43.82 -25.94 68.75
CA GLN A 35 -44.43 -27.24 68.47
C GLN A 35 -43.95 -27.77 67.12
N HIS A 36 -43.36 -28.96 67.12
CA HIS A 36 -42.82 -29.63 65.94
C HIS A 36 -43.64 -30.89 65.63
N PRO A 37 -44.09 -31.11 64.38
CA PRO A 37 -44.88 -32.27 64.04
C PRO A 37 -44.07 -33.58 64.15
N SER A 38 -44.73 -34.68 64.50
CA SER A 38 -44.08 -36.00 64.52
C SER A 38 -43.54 -36.36 63.13
N GLY A 39 -42.28 -36.81 63.09
CA GLY A 39 -41.50 -37.07 61.87
C GLY A 39 -40.66 -35.89 61.36
N SER A 40 -40.75 -34.70 61.96
CA SER A 40 -39.94 -33.56 61.53
C SER A 40 -38.52 -33.57 62.09
N ASN A 41 -37.58 -33.03 61.30
CA ASN A 41 -36.22 -32.69 61.72
C ASN A 41 -36.02 -31.18 61.71
N TRP A 42 -35.32 -30.65 62.70
CA TRP A 42 -34.96 -29.24 62.74
C TRP A 42 -33.61 -29.02 63.42
N THR A 43 -32.90 -28.00 62.96
CA THR A 43 -31.63 -27.58 63.54
C THR A 43 -31.90 -26.52 64.60
N VAL A 44 -31.44 -26.74 65.83
CA VAL A 44 -31.63 -25.79 66.94
C VAL A 44 -30.45 -24.83 67.03
N VAL A 45 -29.25 -25.37 66.87
CA VAL A 45 -27.99 -24.65 66.68
C VAL A 45 -27.19 -25.38 65.60
N PRO A 46 -26.24 -24.76 64.90
CA PRO A 46 -25.61 -25.35 63.71
C PRO A 46 -25.11 -26.79 63.88
N CYS A 47 -24.61 -27.17 65.07
CA CYS A 47 -24.14 -28.52 65.37
C CYS A 47 -25.18 -29.47 65.98
N MET A 48 -26.41 -29.03 66.24
CA MET A 48 -27.43 -29.83 66.92
C MET A 48 -28.69 -29.92 66.07
N THR A 49 -28.97 -31.13 65.60
CA THR A 49 -30.22 -31.45 64.91
C THR A 49 -31.11 -32.27 65.84
N CYS A 50 -32.39 -31.92 65.89
CA CYS A 50 -33.40 -32.63 66.65
C CYS A 50 -34.40 -33.28 65.71
N HIS A 51 -34.86 -34.48 66.07
CA HIS A 51 -35.91 -35.24 65.41
C HIS A 51 -37.08 -35.42 66.38
N CYS A 52 -38.30 -35.20 65.90
CA CYS A 52 -39.52 -35.50 66.67
C CYS A 52 -40.07 -36.87 66.27
N TYR A 53 -40.21 -37.78 67.24
CA TYR A 53 -40.91 -39.04 67.03
C TYR A 53 -42.03 -39.21 68.06
N ASN A 54 -43.27 -39.02 67.63
CA ASN A 54 -44.50 -39.26 68.40
C ASN A 54 -44.44 -38.68 69.83
N GLY A 55 -44.09 -37.40 69.95
CA GLY A 55 -44.00 -36.67 71.22
C GLY A 55 -42.63 -36.71 71.90
N VAL A 56 -41.69 -37.54 71.41
CA VAL A 56 -40.32 -37.62 71.91
C VAL A 56 -39.37 -36.82 71.01
N THR A 57 -38.72 -35.81 71.59
CA THR A 57 -37.64 -35.07 70.94
C THR A 57 -36.31 -35.75 71.22
N ALA A 58 -35.63 -36.22 70.19
CA ALA A 58 -34.25 -36.71 70.27
C ALA A 58 -33.32 -35.75 69.52
N CYS A 59 -32.26 -35.27 70.17
CA CYS A 59 -31.30 -34.35 69.56
C CYS A 59 -29.91 -35.00 69.50
N THR A 60 -29.22 -34.82 68.38
CA THR A 60 -27.87 -35.32 68.13
C THR A 60 -26.92 -34.18 67.86
N LEU A 61 -25.76 -34.19 68.51
CA LEU A 61 -24.65 -33.31 68.22
C LEU A 61 -23.80 -33.92 67.10
N SER A 62 -23.37 -33.09 66.14
CA SER A 62 -22.50 -33.51 65.04
C SER A 62 -21.04 -33.20 65.38
N ASP A 63 -20.17 -34.19 65.19
CA ASP A 63 -18.73 -34.01 65.35
C ASP A 63 -18.10 -33.41 64.08
N CYS A 64 -17.12 -32.54 64.27
CA CYS A 64 -16.45 -31.88 63.15
C CYS A 64 -15.21 -32.66 62.69
N PRO A 65 -15.02 -32.83 61.37
CA PRO A 65 -13.78 -33.38 60.84
C PRO A 65 -12.60 -32.46 61.18
N ARG A 66 -11.43 -33.05 61.46
CA ARG A 66 -10.22 -32.28 61.78
C ARG A 66 -9.74 -31.51 60.53
N PRO A 67 -9.62 -30.17 60.57
CA PRO A 67 -9.15 -29.37 59.44
C PRO A 67 -7.70 -29.71 59.06
N ARG A 68 -7.37 -29.63 57.77
CA ARG A 68 -6.02 -29.88 57.21
C ARG A 68 -5.22 -28.57 57.02
N CYS A 69 -5.38 -27.63 57.93
CA CYS A 69 -4.75 -26.32 57.88
C CYS A 69 -4.50 -25.80 59.30
N SER A 70 -3.57 -24.84 59.44
CA SER A 70 -3.26 -24.23 60.73
C SER A 70 -4.25 -23.12 61.11
N ASN A 71 -4.80 -22.42 60.11
CA ASN A 71 -5.68 -21.26 60.30
C ASN A 71 -7.11 -21.61 59.88
N THR A 72 -8.02 -21.55 60.84
CA THR A 72 -9.43 -21.88 60.62
C THR A 72 -10.34 -20.75 61.06
N ALA A 73 -11.51 -20.67 60.46
CA ALA A 73 -12.60 -19.78 60.87
C ALA A 73 -13.87 -20.61 61.01
N LEU A 74 -14.80 -20.18 61.88
CA LEU A 74 -16.14 -20.75 61.99
C LEU A 74 -17.14 -19.79 61.33
N PRO A 75 -17.54 -20.03 60.07
CA PRO A 75 -18.50 -19.17 59.38
C PRO A 75 -19.84 -19.10 60.13
N GLU A 76 -20.50 -17.95 60.04
CA GLU A 76 -21.79 -17.73 60.67
C GLU A 76 -22.83 -18.76 60.19
N GLY A 77 -23.56 -19.36 61.13
CA GLY A 77 -24.57 -20.39 60.83
C GLY A 77 -24.01 -21.78 60.50
N THR A 78 -22.70 -21.99 60.53
CA THR A 78 -22.08 -23.31 60.29
C THR A 78 -21.67 -24.00 61.58
N CYS A 79 -21.63 -25.34 61.55
CA CYS A 79 -21.20 -26.14 62.70
C CYS A 79 -19.67 -26.22 62.81
N CYS A 80 -18.98 -26.37 61.68
CA CYS A 80 -17.60 -26.81 61.67
C CYS A 80 -16.65 -25.73 61.15
N PRO A 81 -15.45 -25.65 61.75
CA PRO A 81 -14.43 -24.72 61.28
C PRO A 81 -13.95 -25.13 59.88
N VAL A 82 -13.78 -24.12 59.02
CA VAL A 82 -13.23 -24.28 57.67
C VAL A 82 -11.85 -23.63 57.60
N CYS A 83 -11.03 -24.09 56.67
CA CYS A 83 -9.75 -23.46 56.40
C CYS A 83 -9.97 -22.08 55.81
N ILE A 84 -9.30 -21.07 56.38
CA ILE A 84 -9.45 -19.68 55.92
C ILE A 84 -9.05 -19.56 54.45
N ASP A 85 -7.97 -20.23 54.05
CA ASP A 85 -7.50 -20.18 52.65
C ASP A 85 -8.50 -20.80 51.66
N ASP A 86 -9.39 -21.71 52.11
CA ASP A 86 -10.43 -22.34 51.28
C ASP A 86 -11.77 -21.57 51.31
N MET A 87 -11.83 -20.43 52.02
CA MET A 87 -13.06 -19.66 52.15
C MET A 87 -13.42 -18.99 50.81
N PRO A 88 -14.65 -19.23 50.29
CA PRO A 88 -15.10 -18.60 49.05
C PRO A 88 -15.39 -17.13 49.29
N CYS A 89 -15.31 -16.35 48.22
CA CYS A 89 -15.61 -14.92 48.25
C CYS A 89 -17.00 -14.66 47.69
N LYS A 90 -17.69 -13.65 48.23
CA LYS A 90 -18.91 -13.10 47.64
C LYS A 90 -18.60 -11.74 47.05
N PHE A 91 -18.91 -11.57 45.76
CA PHE A 91 -18.67 -10.33 45.04
C PHE A 91 -19.84 -10.10 44.06
N GLU A 92 -20.50 -8.95 44.15
CA GLU A 92 -21.68 -8.59 43.34
C GLU A 92 -22.75 -9.68 43.28
N GLY A 93 -23.07 -10.28 44.44
CA GLY A 93 -24.06 -11.36 44.55
C GLY A 93 -23.64 -12.73 43.98
N LYS A 94 -22.48 -12.83 43.31
CA LYS A 94 -21.89 -14.09 42.82
C LYS A 94 -20.91 -14.66 43.86
N THR A 95 -20.80 -15.99 43.94
CA THR A 95 -19.85 -16.67 44.82
C THR A 95 -18.69 -17.22 43.99
N TYR A 96 -17.47 -16.87 44.39
CA TYR A 96 -16.22 -17.27 43.73
C TYR A 96 -15.44 -18.22 44.63
N ALA A 97 -14.85 -19.26 44.05
CA ALA A 97 -14.05 -20.23 44.78
C ALA A 97 -12.77 -19.58 45.33
N ALA A 98 -12.21 -20.17 46.39
CA ALA A 98 -10.91 -19.79 46.90
C ALA A 98 -9.85 -19.84 45.78
N HIS A 99 -8.97 -18.83 45.75
CA HIS A 99 -7.92 -18.64 44.74
C HIS A 99 -8.41 -18.41 43.31
N GLN A 100 -9.73 -18.34 43.08
CA GLN A 100 -10.26 -18.02 41.76
C GLN A 100 -9.87 -16.60 41.37
N GLN A 101 -9.53 -16.43 40.09
CA GLN A 101 -9.35 -15.15 39.44
C GLN A 101 -10.42 -15.00 38.35
N TRP A 102 -10.96 -13.80 38.21
CA TRP A 102 -11.97 -13.48 37.19
C TRP A 102 -11.84 -12.04 36.72
N GLN A 103 -12.39 -11.78 35.55
CA GLN A 103 -12.46 -10.46 34.93
C GLN A 103 -13.89 -9.94 35.05
N TYR A 104 -14.06 -8.65 35.36
CA TYR A 104 -15.37 -8.05 35.57
C TYR A 104 -16.00 -7.57 34.25
N VAL A 105 -16.16 -8.50 33.30
CA VAL A 105 -16.48 -8.22 31.89
C VAL A 105 -17.81 -7.49 31.67
N ASP A 106 -18.79 -7.69 32.56
CA ASP A 106 -20.16 -7.17 32.39
C ASP A 106 -20.26 -5.64 32.52
N GLU A 107 -19.35 -5.02 33.27
CA GLU A 107 -19.40 -3.58 33.61
C GLU A 107 -18.03 -2.90 33.39
N GLU A 108 -16.95 -3.51 33.87
CA GLU A 108 -15.60 -2.95 33.78
C GLU A 108 -14.59 -4.03 33.36
N PRO A 109 -14.41 -4.29 32.05
CA PRO A 109 -13.56 -5.37 31.57
C PRO A 109 -12.09 -5.22 31.99
N CYS A 110 -11.64 -4.03 32.40
CA CYS A 110 -10.29 -3.82 32.92
C CYS A 110 -10.07 -4.21 34.38
N ILE A 111 -11.12 -4.56 35.12
CA ILE A 111 -10.96 -5.02 36.49
C ILE A 111 -10.72 -6.54 36.50
N LYS A 112 -9.60 -6.93 37.14
CA LYS A 112 -9.32 -8.32 37.49
C LYS A 112 -9.44 -8.49 39.00
N CYS A 113 -10.29 -9.40 39.41
CA CYS A 113 -10.51 -9.73 40.80
C CYS A 113 -9.92 -11.09 41.14
N SER A 114 -9.52 -11.25 42.40
CA SER A 114 -9.04 -12.51 42.94
C SER A 114 -9.63 -12.75 44.32
N CYS A 115 -9.94 -14.01 44.61
CA CYS A 115 -10.41 -14.43 45.91
C CYS A 115 -9.26 -15.00 46.75
N ARG A 116 -8.99 -14.40 47.90
CA ARG A 116 -8.06 -14.95 48.90
C ARG A 116 -8.67 -14.82 50.28
N ARG A 117 -8.76 -15.93 51.01
CA ARG A 117 -9.18 -15.94 52.42
C ARG A 117 -10.57 -15.34 52.67
N GLY A 118 -11.51 -15.55 51.75
CA GLY A 118 -12.84 -14.93 51.79
C GLY A 118 -12.86 -13.45 51.44
N GLU A 119 -11.71 -12.83 51.18
CA GLU A 119 -11.58 -11.43 50.78
C GLU A 119 -11.39 -11.32 49.27
N THR A 120 -12.15 -10.43 48.65
CA THR A 120 -12.02 -10.12 47.22
C THR A 120 -11.07 -8.95 47.05
N THR A 121 -9.99 -9.16 46.29
CA THR A 121 -9.10 -8.08 45.88
C THR A 121 -9.24 -7.86 44.38
N CYS A 122 -9.67 -6.67 44.00
CA CYS A 122 -9.79 -6.25 42.60
C CYS A 122 -8.73 -5.22 42.25
N VAL A 123 -8.07 -5.40 41.12
CA VAL A 123 -7.05 -4.51 40.61
C VAL A 123 -7.39 -4.11 39.18
N MET A 124 -7.13 -2.84 38.86
CA MET A 124 -7.25 -2.35 37.49
C MET A 124 -6.05 -2.84 36.67
N GLN A 125 -6.32 -3.49 35.55
CA GLN A 125 -5.29 -3.86 34.59
C GLN A 125 -4.79 -2.60 33.87
N GLU A 126 -3.47 -2.45 33.81
CA GLU A 126 -2.84 -1.45 32.94
C GLU A 126 -2.79 -1.97 31.50
N CYS A 127 -3.13 -1.11 30.55
CA CYS A 127 -3.01 -1.45 29.13
C CYS A 127 -1.62 -1.10 28.59
N PRO A 128 -1.08 -1.92 27.68
CA PRO A 128 0.17 -1.61 27.01
C PRO A 128 0.04 -0.29 26.24
N ARG A 129 1.13 0.48 26.19
CA ARG A 129 1.20 1.65 25.32
C ARG A 129 1.24 1.20 23.86
N LEU A 130 0.37 1.79 23.05
CA LEU A 130 0.31 1.54 21.61
C LEU A 130 1.08 2.67 20.90
N ASP A 131 2.36 2.45 20.65
CA ASP A 131 3.18 3.39 19.92
C ASP A 131 2.78 3.38 18.42
N HIS A 132 2.73 4.57 17.80
CA HIS A 132 2.42 4.74 16.37
C HIS A 132 1.04 4.25 15.93
N CYS A 133 -0.01 4.62 16.68
CA CYS A 133 -1.38 4.19 16.42
C CYS A 133 -2.37 5.36 16.55
N ASP A 134 -2.84 5.86 15.40
CA ASP A 134 -3.70 7.06 15.36
C ASP A 134 -5.18 6.76 15.64
N ASN A 135 -5.61 5.50 15.54
CA ASN A 135 -7.00 5.09 15.78
C ASN A 135 -7.13 3.73 16.50
N PRO A 136 -6.81 3.65 17.79
CA PRO A 136 -7.00 2.44 18.59
C PRO A 136 -8.48 2.12 18.78
N VAL A 137 -8.83 0.84 18.68
CA VAL A 137 -10.20 0.34 18.88
C VAL A 137 -10.23 -0.60 20.06
N VAL A 138 -11.18 -0.46 20.99
CA VAL A 138 -11.43 -1.43 22.06
C VAL A 138 -12.46 -2.44 21.56
N PRO A 139 -12.10 -3.70 21.30
CA PRO A 139 -13.06 -4.72 20.90
C PRO A 139 -14.11 -4.95 22.00
N HIS A 140 -15.31 -5.36 21.60
CA HIS A 140 -16.40 -5.60 22.54
C HIS A 140 -16.03 -6.69 23.56
N GLY A 141 -16.14 -6.36 24.86
CA GLY A 141 -15.83 -7.28 25.97
C GLY A 141 -14.34 -7.37 26.33
N GLU A 142 -13.47 -6.61 25.65
CA GLU A 142 -12.05 -6.55 25.98
C GLU A 142 -11.69 -5.30 26.80
N CYS A 143 -10.65 -5.42 27.62
CA CYS A 143 -10.14 -4.30 28.41
C CYS A 143 -9.34 -3.32 27.55
N CYS A 144 -8.42 -3.83 26.74
CA CYS A 144 -7.39 -2.99 26.15
C CYS A 144 -7.66 -2.66 24.69
N PRO A 145 -7.29 -1.43 24.27
CA PRO A 145 -7.35 -1.07 22.87
C PRO A 145 -6.37 -1.93 22.05
N GLN A 146 -6.76 -2.18 20.82
CA GLN A 146 -5.95 -2.84 19.80
C GLN A 146 -5.81 -1.90 18.61
N CYS A 147 -4.65 -1.92 17.95
CA CYS A 147 -4.47 -1.19 16.71
C CYS A 147 -5.01 -2.02 15.55
N PRO A 148 -6.02 -1.52 14.82
CA PRO A 148 -6.49 -2.21 13.64
C PRO A 148 -5.35 -2.30 12.62
N ASP A 149 -5.16 -3.47 12.02
CA ASP A 149 -4.21 -3.59 10.91
C ASP A 149 -4.78 -2.86 9.69
N LEU A 150 -4.42 -1.61 9.45
CA LEU A 150 -4.96 -0.81 8.35
C LEU A 150 -4.19 -0.98 7.03
N ARG A 151 -3.24 -1.92 6.99
CA ARG A 151 -2.39 -2.14 5.83
C ARG A 151 -3.18 -2.75 4.68
N CYS A 152 -2.83 -2.35 3.46
CA CYS A 152 -3.40 -2.88 2.23
C CYS A 152 -2.50 -3.95 1.64
N LEU A 153 -3.10 -4.96 0.99
CA LEU A 153 -2.37 -5.94 0.18
C LEU A 153 -2.58 -5.64 -1.30
N PHE A 154 -1.51 -5.30 -2.01
CA PHE A 154 -1.55 -5.05 -3.45
C PHE A 154 -0.47 -5.84 -4.17
N ARG A 155 -0.87 -6.73 -5.09
CA ARG A 155 0.05 -7.59 -5.87
C ARG A 155 1.08 -8.36 -5.01
N GLY A 156 0.67 -8.79 -3.81
CA GLY A 156 1.55 -9.51 -2.86
C GLY A 156 2.44 -8.60 -2.01
N LEU A 157 2.38 -7.27 -2.18
CA LEU A 157 3.09 -6.30 -1.35
C LEU A 157 2.14 -5.69 -0.31
N THR A 158 2.60 -5.63 0.93
CA THR A 158 1.91 -4.95 2.02
C THR A 158 2.26 -3.46 2.01
N ARG A 159 1.25 -2.60 2.03
CA ARG A 159 1.37 -1.14 2.06
C ARG A 159 0.73 -0.59 3.33
N ASN A 160 1.35 0.39 3.96
CA ASN A 160 0.81 1.04 5.14
C ASN A 160 -0.37 1.94 4.77
N HIS A 161 -1.28 2.15 5.73
CA HIS A 161 -2.32 3.15 5.57
C HIS A 161 -1.70 4.53 5.29
N GLY A 162 -2.24 5.24 4.29
CA GLY A 162 -1.69 6.53 3.85
C GLY A 162 -0.60 6.41 2.78
N ASP A 163 -0.07 5.22 2.51
CA ASP A 163 0.92 5.03 1.44
C ASP A 163 0.35 5.46 0.08
N LEU A 164 1.15 6.21 -0.66
CA LEU A 164 0.91 6.64 -2.04
C LEU A 164 1.99 6.05 -2.93
N TRP A 165 1.61 5.39 -4.02
CA TRP A 165 2.57 4.83 -4.97
C TRP A 165 2.09 4.91 -6.41
N LYS A 166 3.05 4.90 -7.34
CA LYS A 166 2.80 4.76 -8.77
C LYS A 166 3.16 3.34 -9.19
N GLU A 167 2.25 2.68 -9.90
CA GLU A 167 2.50 1.38 -10.51
C GLU A 167 3.18 1.55 -11.88
N ASP A 168 2.70 2.53 -12.64
CA ASP A 168 3.27 2.96 -13.91
C ASP A 168 3.02 4.46 -14.11
N ASP A 169 3.33 4.98 -15.30
CA ASP A 169 3.16 6.39 -15.62
C ASP A 169 1.69 6.86 -15.53
N CYS A 170 0.72 5.95 -15.64
CA CYS A 170 -0.72 6.19 -15.66
C CYS A 170 -1.46 5.81 -14.38
N LEU A 171 -0.97 4.86 -13.59
CA LEU A 171 -1.70 4.30 -12.46
C LEU A 171 -1.07 4.74 -11.13
N SER A 172 -1.79 5.60 -10.41
CA SER A 172 -1.42 6.03 -9.06
C SER A 172 -2.41 5.46 -8.04
N CYS A 173 -1.91 4.87 -6.97
CA CYS A 173 -2.69 4.20 -5.95
C CYS A 173 -2.42 4.77 -4.55
N LYS A 174 -3.44 4.69 -3.70
CA LYS A 174 -3.39 5.01 -2.27
C LYS A 174 -3.90 3.81 -1.47
N CYS A 175 -3.28 3.55 -0.31
CA CYS A 175 -3.85 2.65 0.68
C CYS A 175 -4.73 3.43 1.66
N ASP A 176 -6.01 3.12 1.69
CA ASP A 176 -7.01 3.75 2.55
C ASP A 176 -7.72 2.66 3.36
N GLU A 177 -7.41 2.56 4.66
CA GLU A 177 -7.98 1.59 5.59
C GLU A 177 -8.21 0.17 5.01
N ARG A 178 -7.12 -0.53 4.65
CA ARG A 178 -7.10 -1.85 3.97
C ARG A 178 -7.61 -1.87 2.51
N MET A 179 -8.18 -0.79 2.01
CA MET A 179 -8.67 -0.67 0.63
C MET A 179 -7.64 0.02 -0.26
N VAL A 180 -7.32 -0.60 -1.40
CA VAL A 180 -6.45 0.01 -2.40
C VAL A 180 -7.30 0.84 -3.35
N MET A 181 -7.06 2.15 -3.35
CA MET A 181 -7.74 3.12 -4.20
C MET A 181 -6.80 3.57 -5.31
N CYS A 182 -6.98 3.06 -6.52
CA CYS A 182 -6.19 3.47 -7.68
C CYS A 182 -6.96 4.41 -8.60
N SER A 183 -6.25 5.36 -9.18
CA SER A 183 -6.79 6.33 -10.12
C SER A 183 -5.84 6.50 -11.31
N MET A 184 -6.44 6.74 -12.46
CA MET A 184 -5.73 7.12 -13.68
C MET A 184 -6.06 8.58 -14.00
N PRO A 185 -5.09 9.38 -14.45
CA PRO A 185 -5.35 10.76 -14.85
C PRO A 185 -6.26 10.77 -16.08
N LYS A 186 -7.23 11.67 -16.09
CA LYS A 186 -8.06 11.91 -17.28
C LYS A 186 -7.25 12.71 -18.29
N CYS A 187 -6.90 12.08 -19.41
CA CYS A 187 -6.19 12.75 -20.47
C CYS A 187 -7.12 13.65 -21.29
N LYS A 188 -6.58 14.79 -21.74
CA LYS A 188 -7.27 15.68 -22.67
C LYS A 188 -7.36 14.98 -24.04
N GLU A 189 -8.52 15.08 -24.69
CA GLU A 189 -8.67 14.62 -26.07
C GLU A 189 -7.71 15.38 -26.99
N THR A 190 -6.99 14.62 -27.82
CA THR A 190 -6.06 15.16 -28.81
C THR A 190 -6.78 15.28 -30.16
N SER A 191 -6.44 16.33 -30.92
CA SER A 191 -7.08 16.64 -32.21
C SER A 191 -6.22 16.28 -33.43
N CYS A 192 -5.00 15.78 -33.22
CA CYS A 192 -4.08 15.39 -34.28
C CYS A 192 -4.26 13.92 -34.67
N SER A 193 -3.87 13.57 -35.90
CA SER A 193 -3.99 12.22 -36.46
C SER A 193 -3.01 11.19 -35.88
N SER A 194 -1.93 11.63 -35.22
CA SER A 194 -0.89 10.74 -34.68
C SER A 194 -0.30 11.31 -33.38
N PRO A 195 -1.04 11.21 -32.27
CA PRO A 195 -0.56 11.64 -30.97
C PRO A 195 0.50 10.66 -30.40
N VAL A 196 1.39 11.17 -29.56
CA VAL A 196 2.52 10.39 -29.00
C VAL A 196 2.56 10.50 -27.48
N VAL A 197 2.99 9.43 -26.80
CA VAL A 197 3.20 9.40 -25.34
C VAL A 197 4.70 9.52 -25.07
N LEU A 198 5.09 10.51 -24.28
CA LEU A 198 6.50 10.70 -23.89
C LEU A 198 6.88 9.73 -22.75
N PRO A 199 8.15 9.30 -22.66
CA PRO A 199 8.62 8.49 -21.54
C PRO A 199 8.37 9.19 -20.19
N GLY A 200 7.82 8.48 -19.20
CA GLY A 200 7.50 9.05 -17.89
C GLY A 200 6.17 9.82 -17.83
N GLN A 201 5.41 9.85 -18.93
CA GLN A 201 4.11 10.51 -19.01
C GLN A 201 3.00 9.53 -19.35
N CYS A 202 1.83 9.70 -18.73
CA CYS A 202 0.65 8.91 -19.08
C CYS A 202 -0.03 9.41 -20.36
N CYS A 203 -0.21 10.73 -20.46
CA CYS A 203 -1.13 11.28 -21.42
C CYS A 203 -0.46 11.55 -22.78
N PRO A 204 -1.16 11.24 -23.87
CA PRO A 204 -0.66 11.54 -25.20
C PRO A 204 -0.70 13.04 -25.49
N ILE A 205 0.28 13.52 -26.25
CA ILE A 205 0.36 14.90 -26.71
C ILE A 205 0.45 14.95 -28.24
N CYS A 206 0.01 16.05 -28.84
CA CYS A 206 0.17 16.28 -30.26
C CYS A 206 1.57 16.82 -30.55
N PRO A 207 2.39 16.08 -31.32
CA PRO A 207 3.70 16.57 -31.69
C PRO A 207 3.58 17.76 -32.66
N LYS A 208 4.48 18.75 -32.53
CA LYS A 208 4.60 19.85 -33.48
C LYS A 208 5.47 19.47 -34.67
N ASP A 209 5.06 19.82 -35.88
CA ASP A 209 5.92 19.64 -37.06
C ASP A 209 6.97 20.75 -37.13
N VAL A 210 8.24 20.36 -37.30
CA VAL A 210 9.38 21.26 -37.40
C VAL A 210 10.13 20.99 -38.69
N PHE A 211 10.20 22.00 -39.57
CA PHE A 211 10.81 21.86 -40.88
C PHE A 211 12.16 22.57 -40.97
N ALA A 212 13.25 21.83 -41.15
CA ALA A 212 14.52 22.39 -41.59
C ALA A 212 14.44 22.63 -43.11
N ARG A 213 14.63 23.87 -43.57
CA ARG A 213 14.49 24.22 -45.00
C ARG A 213 15.77 24.69 -45.67
N ARG A 214 16.63 25.40 -44.96
CA ARG A 214 17.86 25.96 -45.55
C ARG A 214 19.07 25.55 -44.75
N LEU A 215 19.97 24.83 -45.41
CA LEU A 215 21.31 24.54 -44.93
C LEU A 215 22.29 25.36 -45.78
N GLY A 216 23.15 26.11 -45.12
CA GLY A 216 24.14 26.98 -45.72
C GLY A 216 25.52 26.70 -45.16
N VAL A 217 26.54 26.91 -45.99
CA VAL A 217 27.95 26.92 -45.57
C VAL A 217 28.58 28.20 -46.06
N SER A 218 29.33 28.85 -45.18
CA SER A 218 30.14 30.03 -45.50
C SER A 218 31.52 29.86 -44.90
N VAL A 219 32.57 30.10 -45.69
CA VAL A 219 33.93 30.01 -45.17
C VAL A 219 34.26 31.26 -44.35
N ILE A 220 34.82 31.06 -43.16
CA ILE A 220 35.18 32.13 -42.22
C ILE A 220 36.66 32.48 -42.36
N GLN A 221 37.53 31.47 -42.41
CA GLN A 221 38.98 31.67 -42.39
C GLN A 221 39.71 30.58 -43.16
N PHE A 222 40.68 31.01 -43.97
CA PHE A 222 41.65 30.16 -44.63
C PHE A 222 43.05 30.63 -44.20
N ASN A 223 43.75 29.83 -43.40
CA ASN A 223 45.13 30.13 -43.02
C ASN A 223 46.06 29.08 -43.61
N VAL A 224 46.97 29.52 -44.49
CA VAL A 224 48.10 28.71 -44.94
C VAL A 224 49.22 28.89 -43.91
N ARG A 225 49.60 27.81 -43.20
CA ARG A 225 50.82 27.83 -42.38
C ARG A 225 52.03 27.54 -43.28
N GLU A 226 53.18 28.10 -42.94
CA GLU A 226 54.48 27.94 -43.64
C GLU A 226 54.90 26.47 -43.87
N SER A 227 54.23 25.49 -43.23
CA SER A 227 54.46 24.04 -43.36
C SER A 227 53.58 23.32 -44.40
N ARG A 228 53.02 24.01 -45.41
CA ARG A 228 52.06 23.48 -46.44
C ARG A 228 50.73 22.93 -45.88
N ARG A 229 50.44 23.14 -44.60
CA ARG A 229 49.15 22.78 -43.98
C ARG A 229 48.21 23.97 -44.00
N THR A 230 47.07 23.79 -44.65
CA THR A 230 45.99 24.78 -44.75
C THR A 230 44.91 24.46 -43.73
N VAL A 231 44.60 25.42 -42.86
CA VAL A 231 43.46 25.32 -41.94
C VAL A 231 42.26 25.97 -42.60
N VAL A 232 41.20 25.19 -42.83
CA VAL A 232 39.93 25.66 -43.38
C VAL A 232 38.90 25.71 -42.26
N LYS A 233 38.39 26.91 -41.97
CA LYS A 233 37.30 27.11 -40.99
C LYS A 233 36.05 27.62 -41.66
N PHE A 234 34.93 26.97 -41.44
CA PHE A 234 33.66 27.41 -42.00
C PHE A 234 32.52 27.39 -40.97
N LYS A 235 31.56 28.27 -41.22
CA LYS A 235 30.32 28.42 -40.47
C LYS A 235 29.23 27.64 -41.19
N ILE A 236 28.48 26.87 -40.40
CA ILE A 236 27.26 26.20 -40.85
C ILE A 236 26.08 27.04 -40.40
N GLN A 237 25.17 27.30 -41.32
CA GLN A 237 23.94 28.05 -41.07
C GLN A 237 22.75 27.13 -41.34
N LEU A 238 21.88 26.97 -40.35
CA LEU A 238 20.65 26.19 -40.49
C LEU A 238 19.45 27.08 -40.20
N ALA A 239 18.48 27.08 -41.10
CA ALA A 239 17.21 27.79 -40.92
C ALA A 239 16.04 26.82 -40.91
N PHE A 240 15.20 27.00 -39.91
CA PHE A 240 13.94 26.32 -39.72
C PHE A 240 12.80 27.18 -40.24
N GLU A 241 11.74 26.53 -40.70
CA GLU A 241 10.46 27.19 -40.94
C GLU A 241 9.94 27.71 -39.60
N LYS A 242 9.45 28.95 -39.61
CA LYS A 242 8.79 29.53 -38.46
C LYS A 242 7.38 28.97 -38.37
N ASP A 243 6.82 28.95 -37.16
CA ASP A 243 5.42 28.56 -37.00
C ASP A 243 4.46 29.57 -37.65
N ASP A 244 3.17 29.23 -37.69
CA ASP A 244 2.11 30.07 -38.29
C ASP A 244 1.98 31.44 -37.60
N GLN A 245 2.50 31.59 -36.38
CA GLN A 245 2.51 32.83 -35.62
C GLN A 245 3.84 33.60 -35.74
N ASN A 246 4.76 33.12 -36.60
CA ASN A 246 6.08 33.70 -36.83
C ASN A 246 6.96 33.74 -35.55
N GLN A 247 6.72 32.85 -34.59
CA GLN A 247 7.41 32.75 -33.31
C GLN A 247 8.64 31.82 -33.37
N SER A 248 9.49 31.90 -32.34
CA SER A 248 10.64 31.00 -32.12
C SER A 248 10.18 29.62 -31.65
N ILE A 249 10.77 28.57 -32.21
CA ILE A 249 10.49 27.18 -31.81
C ILE A 249 11.65 26.70 -30.93
N THR A 250 11.34 26.27 -29.71
CA THR A 250 12.33 25.67 -28.82
C THR A 250 12.42 24.17 -29.11
N ILE A 251 13.63 23.69 -29.41
CA ILE A 251 13.88 22.27 -29.72
C ILE A 251 14.98 21.76 -28.78
N THR A 252 14.60 20.99 -27.77
CA THR A 252 15.54 20.51 -26.75
C THR A 252 15.48 19.00 -26.59
N GLY A 253 16.63 18.39 -26.33
CA GLY A 253 16.78 16.94 -26.23
C GLY A 253 18.12 16.44 -26.72
N ASN A 254 18.36 15.14 -26.55
CA ASN A 254 19.64 14.52 -26.87
C ASN A 254 19.61 13.87 -28.25
N ASN A 255 20.68 14.05 -29.02
CA ASN A 255 20.90 13.39 -30.32
C ASN A 255 19.74 13.63 -31.31
N LEU A 256 19.25 14.88 -31.37
CA LEU A 256 18.07 15.25 -32.16
C LEU A 256 18.32 15.19 -33.68
N TRP A 257 19.56 15.47 -34.09
CA TRP A 257 20.00 15.49 -35.48
C TRP A 257 21.51 15.26 -35.58
N ARG A 258 21.98 15.01 -36.81
CA ARG A 258 23.40 14.83 -37.12
C ARG A 258 23.83 15.79 -38.21
N ILE A 259 24.99 16.43 -38.00
CA ILE A 259 25.62 17.24 -39.04
C ILE A 259 26.92 16.57 -39.49
N ARG A 260 26.99 16.27 -40.79
CA ARG A 260 28.21 15.79 -41.45
C ARG A 260 28.85 16.89 -42.26
N ALA A 261 30.17 16.81 -42.41
CA ALA A 261 30.90 17.62 -43.38
C ALA A 261 31.97 16.80 -44.09
N TRP A 262 32.20 17.10 -45.36
CA TRP A 262 33.22 16.46 -46.18
C TRP A 262 33.63 17.37 -47.33
N PHE A 263 34.76 17.07 -47.96
CA PHE A 263 35.14 17.62 -49.24
C PHE A 263 34.85 16.64 -50.38
N SER A 264 34.59 17.15 -51.57
CA SER A 264 34.42 16.35 -52.78
C SER A 264 34.85 17.10 -54.03
N GLY A 265 35.47 16.40 -54.97
CA GLY A 265 35.78 16.95 -56.30
C GLY A 265 34.55 17.23 -57.15
N GLN A 266 33.45 16.48 -56.92
CA GLN A 266 32.19 16.61 -57.66
C GLN A 266 31.06 17.08 -56.74
N LEU A 267 30.08 17.78 -57.31
CA LEU A 267 28.91 18.19 -56.54
C LEU A 267 28.01 16.95 -56.29
N PRO A 268 27.52 16.74 -55.06
CA PRO A 268 26.61 15.63 -54.73
C PRO A 268 25.29 15.61 -55.51
N ARG A 269 24.91 16.73 -56.14
CA ARG A 269 23.74 16.81 -57.03
C ARG A 269 23.99 16.15 -58.39
N GLU A 270 25.24 16.07 -58.82
CA GLU A 270 25.65 15.49 -60.10
C GLU A 270 26.00 14.00 -59.93
N ASN A 271 26.59 13.62 -58.80
CA ASN A 271 26.91 12.24 -58.45
C ASN A 271 26.74 11.99 -56.94
N LEU A 272 25.71 11.22 -56.57
CA LEU A 272 25.43 10.86 -55.18
C LEU A 272 26.53 10.00 -54.54
N ASN A 273 27.32 9.30 -55.36
CA ASN A 273 28.44 8.46 -54.96
C ASN A 273 29.79 9.17 -55.13
N ALA A 274 29.80 10.50 -55.31
CA ALA A 274 31.03 11.26 -55.37
C ALA A 274 31.91 10.98 -54.15
N LYS A 275 33.21 10.79 -54.40
CA LYS A 275 34.21 10.50 -53.37
C LYS A 275 34.14 11.59 -52.28
N ARG A 276 34.05 11.16 -51.03
CA ARG A 276 34.09 12.03 -49.85
C ARG A 276 35.47 11.97 -49.23
N VAL A 277 36.08 13.14 -49.05
CA VAL A 277 37.43 13.29 -48.51
C VAL A 277 37.35 14.10 -47.22
N LEU A 278 38.10 13.66 -46.20
CA LEU A 278 38.08 14.24 -44.86
C LEU A 278 36.65 14.34 -44.30
N GLU A 279 35.89 13.24 -44.38
CA GLU A 279 34.52 13.20 -43.85
C GLU A 279 34.53 13.17 -42.31
N THR A 280 33.73 14.06 -41.71
CA THR A 280 33.43 14.07 -40.28
C THR A 280 31.95 13.82 -40.10
N ASP A 281 31.61 12.72 -39.42
CA ASP A 281 30.25 12.19 -39.31
C ASP A 281 29.34 12.92 -38.30
N GLN A 282 29.89 13.50 -37.24
CA GLN A 282 29.11 14.31 -36.30
C GLN A 282 29.96 15.48 -35.84
N LEU A 283 29.55 16.67 -36.28
CA LEU A 283 30.26 17.91 -35.97
C LEU A 283 29.82 18.57 -34.66
N LEU A 284 28.66 18.19 -34.15
CA LEU A 284 28.06 18.79 -32.95
C LEU A 284 28.29 17.91 -31.73
N THR A 285 28.57 18.54 -30.58
CA THR A 285 28.48 17.87 -29.28
C THR A 285 27.03 17.55 -28.93
N ALA A 286 26.81 16.71 -27.91
CA ALA A 286 25.45 16.41 -27.43
C ALA A 286 24.69 17.68 -27.01
N GLU A 287 25.36 18.62 -26.33
CA GLU A 287 24.79 19.92 -25.96
C GLU A 287 24.45 20.76 -27.19
N GLN A 288 25.34 20.81 -28.20
CA GLN A 288 25.08 21.53 -29.45
C GLN A 288 24.03 20.85 -30.34
N SER A 289 23.71 19.58 -30.07
CA SER A 289 22.60 18.85 -30.72
C SER A 289 21.23 19.14 -30.10
N SER A 290 21.17 20.02 -29.09
CA SER A 290 19.98 20.48 -28.36
C SER A 290 19.93 22.02 -28.36
N VAL A 291 19.07 22.66 -29.15
CA VAL A 291 19.14 24.13 -29.32
C VAL A 291 17.79 24.80 -29.47
N SER A 292 17.58 25.89 -28.72
CA SER A 292 16.44 26.81 -28.90
C SER A 292 16.60 27.61 -30.21
N VAL A 293 15.63 27.53 -31.12
CA VAL A 293 15.67 28.23 -32.41
C VAL A 293 15.00 29.59 -32.29
N ILE A 294 15.78 30.67 -32.27
CA ILE A 294 15.27 32.05 -32.23
C ILE A 294 15.07 32.56 -33.65
N ASN A 295 13.91 33.15 -33.96
CA ASN A 295 13.60 33.73 -35.28
C ASN A 295 13.74 32.76 -36.48
N GLY A 296 13.59 31.44 -36.27
CA GLY A 296 13.70 30.44 -37.33
C GLY A 296 15.12 30.29 -37.90
N ARG A 297 16.14 30.85 -37.23
CA ARG A 297 17.54 30.71 -37.63
C ARG A 297 18.38 30.25 -36.48
N LEU A 298 19.30 29.37 -36.82
CA LEU A 298 20.37 28.91 -35.97
C LEU A 298 21.65 29.44 -36.60
N ASP A 299 21.96 30.70 -36.28
CA ASP A 299 23.22 31.31 -36.63
C ASP A 299 24.26 30.76 -35.65
N ASP A 300 25.32 30.11 -36.15
CA ASP A 300 26.38 29.46 -35.36
C ASP A 300 26.05 28.09 -34.76
N VAL A 301 25.44 27.19 -35.55
CA VAL A 301 25.29 25.76 -35.18
C VAL A 301 26.64 25.12 -34.82
N GLY A 302 27.75 25.67 -35.31
CA GLY A 302 29.11 25.32 -34.93
C GLY A 302 30.12 25.83 -35.96
N ILE A 303 31.37 26.07 -35.51
CA ILE A 303 32.51 26.33 -36.40
C ILE A 303 33.25 25.02 -36.61
N VAL A 304 33.36 24.59 -37.85
CA VAL A 304 34.09 23.36 -38.18
C VAL A 304 35.46 23.74 -38.71
N THR A 305 36.50 23.09 -38.16
CA THR A 305 37.90 23.33 -38.54
C THR A 305 38.48 22.06 -39.14
N PHE A 306 38.91 22.13 -40.40
CA PHE A 306 39.66 21.06 -41.06
C PHE A 306 41.13 21.45 -41.20
N ASN A 307 42.02 20.51 -40.87
CA ASN A 307 43.44 20.61 -41.19
C ASN A 307 43.68 19.85 -42.49
N VAL A 308 43.95 20.58 -43.56
CA VAL A 308 44.07 20.03 -44.91
C VAL A 308 45.52 20.18 -45.38
N ASN A 309 46.07 19.13 -45.99
CA ASN A 309 47.38 19.21 -46.64
C ASN A 309 47.14 19.46 -48.14
N ALA A 310 47.16 20.73 -48.56
CA ALA A 310 46.79 21.13 -49.92
C ALA A 310 48.01 21.03 -50.86
N THR A 311 48.29 19.82 -51.36
CA THR A 311 49.15 19.61 -52.54
C THR A 311 48.31 19.64 -53.81
N GLN A 312 48.93 19.82 -54.98
CA GLN A 312 48.24 19.93 -56.28
C GLN A 312 47.39 18.68 -56.59
N GLU A 313 47.89 17.48 -56.31
CA GLU A 313 47.16 16.21 -56.44
C GLU A 313 45.96 16.05 -55.49
N LEU A 314 45.92 16.81 -54.37
CA LEU A 314 44.78 16.80 -53.44
C LEU A 314 43.73 17.87 -53.79
N CYS A 315 44.05 18.89 -54.60
CA CYS A 315 43.12 19.99 -54.87
C CYS A 315 41.89 19.57 -55.68
N ASP A 316 42.03 18.60 -56.58
CA ASP A 316 40.93 18.07 -57.38
C ASP A 316 39.83 17.45 -56.51
N ASP A 317 40.21 16.75 -55.45
CA ASP A 317 39.29 16.13 -54.50
C ASP A 317 38.70 17.11 -53.47
N LEU A 318 39.26 18.32 -53.37
CA LEU A 318 38.93 19.34 -52.36
C LEU A 318 38.15 20.54 -52.93
N LEU A 319 37.68 20.45 -54.18
CA LEU A 319 37.00 21.51 -54.91
C LEU A 319 35.71 21.99 -54.25
N ASN A 320 34.93 21.09 -53.65
CA ASN A 320 33.65 21.42 -53.03
C ASN A 320 33.67 21.00 -51.57
N MET A 321 33.29 21.94 -50.71
CA MET A 321 33.06 21.70 -49.30
C MET A 321 31.56 21.50 -49.09
N CYS A 322 31.18 20.35 -48.57
CA CYS A 322 29.80 19.93 -48.42
C CYS A 322 29.46 19.66 -46.95
N VAL A 323 28.20 19.92 -46.60
CA VAL A 323 27.63 19.56 -45.31
C VAL A 323 26.28 18.90 -45.50
N SER A 324 25.91 18.00 -44.60
CA SER A 324 24.55 17.47 -44.51
C SER A 324 23.97 17.62 -43.12
N PHE A 325 22.66 17.85 -43.08
CA PHE A 325 21.83 17.78 -41.88
C PHE A 325 20.91 16.57 -42.02
N ASP A 326 21.05 15.61 -41.11
CA ASP A 326 20.30 14.36 -41.09
C ASP A 326 19.34 14.31 -39.89
N THR A 327 18.08 13.98 -40.15
CA THR A 327 17.12 13.67 -39.09
C THR A 327 17.37 12.26 -38.53
N VAL A 328 17.26 12.09 -37.21
CA VAL A 328 17.49 10.82 -36.52
C VAL A 328 16.15 10.12 -36.27
N GLN A 329 16.11 8.79 -36.34
CA GLN A 329 14.87 8.00 -36.22
C GLN A 329 14.31 7.92 -34.78
N SER A 330 15.13 8.19 -33.76
CA SER A 330 14.74 8.11 -32.34
C SER A 330 15.38 9.23 -31.52
N PRO A 331 14.95 10.50 -31.71
CA PRO A 331 15.44 11.60 -30.90
C PRO A 331 14.96 11.46 -29.46
N GLN A 332 15.84 11.72 -28.48
CA GLN A 332 15.45 11.76 -27.07
C GLN A 332 15.05 13.18 -26.70
N ILE A 333 13.78 13.50 -26.89
CA ILE A 333 13.25 14.84 -26.65
C ILE A 333 13.29 15.13 -25.14
N ALA A 334 13.89 16.26 -24.75
CA ALA A 334 13.93 16.74 -23.37
C ALA A 334 13.09 18.03 -23.30
N SER A 335 11.77 17.90 -23.28
CA SER A 335 10.82 18.99 -23.08
C SER A 335 9.40 18.43 -22.88
N ASP A 336 8.54 19.28 -22.32
CA ASP A 336 7.08 19.24 -22.31
C ASP A 336 6.40 19.16 -23.70
N GLN A 337 7.15 19.19 -24.81
CA GLN A 337 6.61 19.18 -26.17
C GLN A 337 7.26 18.11 -27.05
N ALA A 338 6.45 17.22 -27.63
CA ALA A 338 6.88 16.35 -28.71
C ALA A 338 6.95 17.13 -30.03
N PHE A 339 7.87 16.72 -30.92
CA PHE A 339 7.97 17.30 -32.26
C PHE A 339 8.42 16.28 -33.30
N PHE A 340 8.06 16.50 -34.56
CA PHE A 340 8.58 15.77 -35.70
C PHE A 340 9.50 16.66 -36.52
N LEU A 341 10.75 16.25 -36.63
CA LEU A 341 11.76 16.96 -37.40
C LEU A 341 11.80 16.43 -38.83
N THR A 342 11.52 17.31 -39.79
CA THR A 342 11.56 16.99 -41.23
C THR A 342 12.52 17.93 -41.94
N SER A 343 13.34 17.40 -42.84
CA SER A 343 14.27 18.21 -43.62
C SER A 343 13.76 18.33 -45.06
N LEU A 344 13.41 19.51 -45.55
CA LEU A 344 12.82 19.69 -46.88
C LEU A 344 13.84 20.13 -47.92
N PRO A 345 13.89 19.52 -49.12
CA PRO A 345 12.80 18.74 -49.73
C PRO A 345 12.88 17.20 -49.54
N SER A 346 14.02 16.64 -49.15
CA SER A 346 14.27 15.18 -49.14
C SER A 346 13.58 14.41 -48.00
N ARG A 347 12.85 15.11 -47.13
CA ARG A 347 12.25 14.69 -45.85
C ARG A 347 13.23 14.24 -44.76
N ARG A 348 14.41 13.71 -45.10
CA ARG A 348 15.38 13.13 -44.14
C ARG A 348 16.78 13.76 -44.12
N ARG A 349 17.24 14.31 -45.25
CA ARG A 349 18.58 14.92 -45.37
C ARG A 349 18.60 16.25 -46.13
N LEU A 350 19.09 17.33 -45.51
CA LEU A 350 19.54 18.50 -46.27
C LEU A 350 21.00 18.37 -46.64
N THR A 351 21.40 18.85 -47.81
CA THR A 351 22.80 18.91 -48.22
C THR A 351 23.09 20.25 -48.90
N ALA A 352 24.19 20.87 -48.50
CA ALA A 352 24.65 22.13 -49.07
C ALA A 352 26.14 22.04 -49.36
N CYS A 353 26.56 22.54 -50.51
CA CYS A 353 27.97 22.59 -50.88
C CYS A 353 28.37 23.99 -51.33
N ARG A 354 29.62 24.35 -51.07
CA ARG A 354 30.27 25.57 -51.57
C ARG A 354 31.59 25.21 -52.22
N LYS A 355 31.91 25.92 -53.30
CA LYS A 355 33.23 25.79 -53.93
C LYS A 355 34.31 26.31 -52.99
N ASN A 356 35.40 25.57 -52.89
CA ASN A 356 36.62 25.94 -52.21
C ASN A 356 37.47 26.80 -53.16
N TRP A 357 37.37 28.12 -53.02
CA TRP A 357 38.02 29.06 -53.94
C TRP A 357 39.55 28.99 -53.93
N HIS A 358 40.13 28.46 -52.85
CA HIS A 358 41.58 28.30 -52.73
C HIS A 358 42.11 27.25 -53.71
N CYS A 359 41.54 26.05 -53.71
CA CYS A 359 41.92 24.98 -54.65
C CYS A 359 41.62 25.38 -56.10
N MET A 360 40.52 26.10 -56.34
CA MET A 360 40.22 26.60 -57.69
C MET A 360 41.25 27.59 -58.22
N ARG A 361 41.82 28.46 -57.37
CA ARG A 361 42.91 29.36 -57.78
C ARG A 361 44.19 28.59 -58.08
N GLN A 362 44.57 27.63 -57.23
CA GLN A 362 45.78 26.83 -57.44
C GLN A 362 45.72 25.95 -58.70
N LEU A 363 44.53 25.47 -59.08
CA LEU A 363 44.32 24.72 -60.31
C LEU A 363 44.24 25.60 -61.57
N ALA A 364 44.00 26.90 -61.41
CA ALA A 364 43.97 27.85 -62.54
C ALA A 364 45.34 28.47 -62.84
N GLU A 365 46.27 28.41 -61.89
CA GLU A 365 47.64 28.92 -62.00
C GLU A 365 48.64 27.86 -62.52
N ASN A 366 48.21 26.60 -62.65
CA ASN A 366 48.94 25.48 -63.26
C ASN A 366 48.23 25.01 -64.53
#